data_AF-A0A4Y9SGM9-F1
#
_entry.id   AF-A0A4Y9SGM9-F1
#
_cell.length_a   1.000
_cell.length_b   1.000
_cell.length_c   1.000
_cell.angle_alpha   90.00
_cell.angle_beta   90.00
_cell.angle_gamma   90.00
#
_symmetry.space_group_name_H-M   'P 1'
#
loop_
_entity.id
_entity.type
_entity.pdbx_description
1 polymer ?
#
loop_
_entity_poly.entity_id
_entity_poly.type
_entity_poly.pdbx_seq_one_letter_code
_entity_poly.pdbx_strand_id
1 'polypeptide(L)'
;MYTLQEIGNRMLAAPTVMPVELELKFAQELMSIPIAVAAAGGDLWQPIIRRLYESHIDTFYSVTPENFPEFLRFADWLDEITKQPVAKSNFLDMTHFADHFRVKPF
;
A
#
# COMPACT_ATOMS: atom_id res chain seq x y z
N MET A 1 2.52 16.83 6.77
CA MET A 1 3.00 15.60 6.12
C MET A 1 3.25 14.60 7.23
N TYR A 2 2.61 13.44 7.20
CA TYR A 2 2.75 12.43 8.25
C TYR A 2 3.99 11.57 7.97
N THR A 3 4.62 11.08 9.04
CA THR A 3 5.68 10.08 8.96
C THR A 3 5.12 8.69 8.66
N LEU A 4 5.95 7.79 8.15
CA LEU A 4 5.57 6.38 7.94
C LEU A 4 5.02 5.74 9.22
N GLN A 5 5.60 6.09 10.37
CA GLN A 5 5.18 5.57 11.66
C GLN A 5 3.80 6.10 12.09
N GLU A 6 3.51 7.37 11.87
CA GLU A 6 2.18 7.94 12.16
C GLU A 6 1.09 7.33 11.28
N ILE A 7 1.37 7.13 9.99
CA ILE A 7 0.44 6.49 9.06
C ILE A 7 0.23 5.02 9.47
N GLY A 8 1.32 4.31 9.76
CA GLY A 8 1.27 2.92 10.22
C GLY A 8 0.45 2.76 11.49
N ASN A 9 0.66 3.61 12.50
CA ASN A 9 -0.11 3.56 13.75
C ASN A 9 -1.61 3.77 13.51
N ARG A 10 -1.97 4.73 12.64
CA ARG A 10 -3.38 4.99 12.29
C ARG A 10 -4.00 3.82 11.53
N MET A 11 -3.24 3.18 10.65
CA MET A 11 -3.70 2.03 9.88
C MET A 11 -3.86 0.78 10.74
N LEU A 12 -2.92 0.53 11.66
CA LEU A 12 -3.01 -0.58 12.61
C LEU A 12 -4.15 -0.41 13.63
N ALA A 13 -4.54 0.84 13.91
CA ALA A 13 -5.72 1.14 14.72
C ALA A 13 -7.04 1.04 13.95
N ALA A 14 -7.01 1.02 12.61
CA ALA A 14 -8.19 0.86 11.78
C ALA A 14 -8.66 -0.61 11.75
N PRO A 15 -9.95 -0.87 11.40
CA PRO A 15 -10.44 -2.22 11.16
C PRO A 15 -9.58 -2.98 10.15
N THR A 16 -9.55 -4.32 10.24
CA THR A 16 -8.80 -5.16 9.29
C THR A 16 -9.34 -5.04 7.89
N VAL A 17 -10.66 -5.08 7.76
CA VAL A 17 -11.38 -4.79 6.52
C VAL A 17 -11.78 -3.33 6.56
N MET A 18 -11.12 -2.50 5.76
CA MET A 18 -11.40 -1.08 5.66
C MET A 18 -12.40 -0.82 4.53
N PRO A 19 -13.26 0.20 4.61
CA PRO A 19 -13.95 0.70 3.43
C PRO A 19 -12.94 1.16 2.37
N VAL A 20 -13.28 1.02 1.08
CA VAL A 20 -12.40 1.39 -0.04
C VAL A 20 -11.92 2.84 0.06
N GLU A 21 -12.77 3.76 0.51
CA GLU A 21 -12.41 5.18 0.67
C GLU A 21 -11.29 5.36 1.70
N LEU A 22 -11.31 4.57 2.77
CA LEU A 22 -10.29 4.61 3.82
C LEU A 22 -8.99 3.95 3.33
N GLU A 23 -9.10 2.85 2.60
CA GLU A 23 -7.96 2.16 1.97
C GLU A 23 -7.22 3.09 1.00
N LEU A 24 -7.95 3.76 0.11
CA LEU A 24 -7.41 4.73 -0.83
C LEU A 24 -6.81 5.95 -0.13
N LYS A 25 -7.44 6.44 0.93
CA LYS A 25 -6.88 7.52 1.74
C LYS A 25 -5.52 7.14 2.30
N PHE A 26 -5.38 5.93 2.85
CA PHE A 26 -4.10 5.45 3.35
C PHE A 26 -3.08 5.24 2.23
N ALA A 27 -3.47 4.68 1.09
CA ALA A 27 -2.59 4.56 -0.08
C ALA A 27 -2.05 5.93 -0.52
N GLN A 28 -2.90 6.96 -0.58
CA GLN A 28 -2.50 8.32 -0.93
C GLN A 28 -1.57 8.96 0.11
N GLU A 29 -1.85 8.77 1.40
CA GLU A 29 -0.98 9.24 2.47
C GLU A 29 0.40 8.56 2.39
N LEU A 30 0.46 7.25 2.11
CA LEU A 30 1.71 6.53 1.92
C LEU A 30 2.48 7.02 0.69
N MET A 31 1.79 7.20 -0.45
CA MET A 31 2.38 7.73 -1.68
C MET A 31 2.94 9.15 -1.53
N SER A 32 2.53 9.90 -0.50
CA SER A 32 3.13 11.21 -0.21
C SER A 32 4.56 11.10 0.34
N ILE A 33 4.97 9.93 0.85
CA ILE A 33 6.33 9.68 1.34
C ILE A 33 7.28 9.54 0.15
N PRO A 34 8.44 10.23 0.14
CA PRO A 34 9.42 10.07 -0.92
C PRO A 34 9.90 8.62 -1.02
N ILE A 35 10.01 8.09 -2.24
CA ILE A 35 10.40 6.69 -2.51
C ILE A 35 11.68 6.29 -1.77
N ALA A 36 12.69 7.17 -1.71
CA ALA A 36 13.95 6.89 -1.00
C ALA A 36 13.75 6.73 0.52
N VAL A 37 12.83 7.51 1.11
CA VAL A 37 12.47 7.41 2.53
C VAL A 37 11.64 6.15 2.77
N ALA A 38 10.70 5.86 1.88
CA ALA A 38 9.92 4.63 1.92
C ALA A 38 10.85 3.40 1.85
N ALA A 39 11.73 3.31 0.87
CA ALA A 39 12.65 2.18 0.74
C ALA A 39 13.60 1.99 1.94
N ALA A 40 13.92 3.06 2.67
CA ALA A 40 14.71 2.99 3.90
C ALA A 40 13.89 2.61 5.15
N GLY A 41 12.56 2.54 5.07
CA GLY A 41 11.65 2.32 6.21
C GLY A 41 11.73 0.93 6.85
N GLY A 42 12.45 -0.02 6.25
CA GLY A 42 12.80 -1.30 6.87
C GLY A 42 11.59 -2.12 7.33
N ASP A 43 11.66 -2.65 8.56
CA ASP A 43 10.65 -3.55 9.14
C ASP A 43 9.28 -2.89 9.38
N LEU A 44 9.21 -1.56 9.44
CA LEU A 44 7.93 -0.85 9.62
C LEU A 44 7.02 -0.96 8.40
N TRP A 45 7.56 -1.31 7.23
CA TRP A 45 6.80 -1.36 5.98
C TRP A 45 5.94 -2.60 5.82
N GLN A 46 6.50 -3.77 6.14
CA GLN A 46 5.80 -5.04 5.97
C GLN A 46 4.42 -5.08 6.65
N PRO A 47 4.26 -4.71 7.94
CA PRO A 47 2.94 -4.78 8.57
C PRO A 47 1.93 -3.82 7.94
N ILE A 48 2.39 -2.67 7.42
CA ILE A 48 1.54 -1.66 6.77
C ILE A 48 1.02 -2.19 5.42
N ILE A 49 1.90 -2.68 4.55
CA ILE A 49 1.47 -3.22 3.25
C ILE A 49 0.63 -4.48 3.44
N ARG A 50 1.04 -5.37 4.34
CA ARG A 50 0.27 -6.56 4.65
C ARG A 50 -1.14 -6.21 5.10
N ARG A 51 -1.30 -5.18 5.93
CA ARG A 51 -2.62 -4.71 6.39
C ARG A 51 -3.48 -4.19 5.24
N LEU A 52 -2.90 -3.41 4.32
CA LEU A 52 -3.61 -2.96 3.13
C LEU A 52 -3.99 -4.12 2.22
N TYR A 53 -3.08 -5.07 2.02
CA TYR A 53 -3.35 -6.27 1.24
C TYR A 53 -4.50 -7.11 1.82
N GLU A 54 -4.49 -7.35 3.13
CA GLU A 54 -5.56 -8.08 3.83
C GLU A 54 -6.92 -7.35 3.64
N SER A 55 -6.94 -6.02 3.78
CA SER A 55 -8.15 -5.23 3.47
C SER A 55 -8.57 -5.36 2.01
N HIS A 56 -7.62 -5.26 1.07
CA HIS A 56 -7.87 -5.22 -0.37
C HIS A 56 -8.52 -6.51 -0.89
N ILE A 57 -8.11 -7.66 -0.36
CA ILE A 57 -8.71 -8.96 -0.72
C ILE A 57 -10.21 -8.97 -0.41
N ASP A 58 -10.59 -8.47 0.76
CA ASP A 58 -11.98 -8.43 1.20
C ASP A 58 -12.78 -7.31 0.50
N THR A 59 -12.13 -6.22 0.11
CA THR A 59 -12.75 -5.08 -0.59
C THR A 59 -12.71 -5.19 -2.11
N PHE A 60 -12.15 -6.27 -2.67
CA PHE A 60 -11.94 -6.44 -4.10
C PHE A 60 -13.19 -6.17 -4.95
N TYR A 61 -14.37 -6.58 -4.50
CA TYR A 61 -15.65 -6.33 -5.20
C TYR A 61 -16.16 -4.88 -5.13
N SER A 62 -15.53 -4.04 -4.31
CA SER A 62 -15.84 -2.61 -4.15
C SER A 62 -14.92 -1.74 -5.03
N VAL A 63 -14.00 -2.34 -5.78
CA VAL A 63 -13.19 -1.64 -6.79
C VAL A 63 -14.05 -1.36 -8.02
N THR A 64 -14.09 -0.08 -8.42
CA THR A 64 -14.89 0.41 -9.56
C THR A 64 -13.99 1.05 -10.61
N PRO A 65 -14.47 1.26 -11.85
CA PRO A 65 -13.70 1.96 -12.88
C PRO A 65 -13.19 3.35 -12.46
N GLU A 66 -13.92 4.03 -11.57
CA GLU A 66 -13.57 5.37 -11.08
C GLU A 66 -12.42 5.34 -10.07
N ASN A 67 -12.34 4.33 -9.22
CA ASN A 67 -11.34 4.25 -8.15
C ASN A 67 -10.12 3.38 -8.51
N PHE A 68 -10.27 2.49 -9.48
CA PHE A 68 -9.21 1.60 -9.95
C PHE A 68 -7.90 2.31 -10.38
N PRO A 69 -7.92 3.48 -11.04
CA PRO A 69 -6.69 4.19 -11.38
C PRO A 69 -5.81 4.55 -10.16
N GLU A 70 -6.41 4.77 -9.00
CA GLU A 70 -5.68 5.07 -7.77
C GLU A 70 -4.98 3.83 -7.21
N PHE A 71 -5.63 2.66 -7.30
CA PHE A 71 -5.02 1.38 -6.94
C PHE A 71 -3.86 1.03 -7.87
N LEU A 72 -3.99 1.27 -9.18
CA LEU A 72 -2.89 1.12 -10.14
C LEU A 72 -1.71 2.03 -9.80
N ARG A 73 -1.98 3.31 -9.52
CA ARG A 73 -0.94 4.27 -9.13
C ARG A 73 -0.21 3.82 -7.86
N PHE A 74 -0.96 3.28 -6.91
CA PHE A 74 -0.39 2.73 -5.68
C PHE A 74 0.49 1.50 -5.96
N ALA A 75 0.02 0.56 -6.78
CA ALA A 75 0.80 -0.60 -7.19
C ALA A 75 2.13 -0.22 -7.86
N ASP A 76 2.09 0.74 -8.79
CA ASP A 76 3.28 1.22 -9.48
C ASP A 76 4.26 1.91 -8.52
N TRP A 77 3.74 2.67 -7.55
CA TRP A 77 4.56 3.28 -6.51
C TRP A 77 5.23 2.23 -5.60
N LEU A 78 4.53 1.14 -5.25
CA LEU A 78 5.12 0.02 -4.50
C LEU A 78 6.26 -0.64 -5.29
N ASP A 79 6.10 -0.83 -6.59
CA ASP A 79 7.15 -1.39 -7.44
C ASP A 79 8.38 -0.47 -7.56
N GLU A 80 8.19 0.85 -7.59
CA GLU A 80 9.32 1.78 -7.59
C GLU A 80 10.14 1.73 -6.28
N ILE A 81 9.50 1.40 -5.15
CA ILE A 81 10.19 1.18 -3.88
C ILE A 81 11.05 -0.08 -3.94
N THR A 82 10.54 -1.18 -4.48
CA THR A 82 11.28 -2.46 -4.54
C THR A 82 12.52 -2.38 -5.43
N LYS A 83 12.51 -1.47 -6.42
CA LYS A 83 13.66 -1.18 -7.29
C LYS A 83 14.79 -0.41 -6.60
N GLN A 84 14.55 0.15 -5.40
CA GLN A 84 15.57 0.94 -4.69
C GLN A 84 16.70 0.05 -4.15
N PRO A 85 17.97 0.47 -4.24
CA PRO A 85 19.12 -0.32 -3.75
C PRO A 85 19.07 -0.67 -2.26
N VAL A 86 18.37 0.15 -1.46
CA VAL A 86 18.25 0.00 0.00
C VAL A 86 17.10 -0.93 0.42
N ALA A 87 16.21 -1.33 -0.50
CA ALA A 87 15.02 -2.15 -0.21
C ALA A 87 15.34 -3.67 -0.04
N LYS A 88 16.61 -4.07 -0.07
CA LYS A 88 17.05 -5.40 -0.56
C LYS A 88 16.79 -6.63 0.33
N SER A 89 16.18 -6.54 1.51
CA SER A 89 15.91 -7.74 2.33
C SER A 89 14.45 -7.98 2.72
N ASN A 90 13.61 -6.95 2.78
CA ASN A 90 12.28 -7.06 3.41
C ASN A 90 11.10 -6.84 2.44
N PHE A 91 11.38 -6.64 1.16
CA PHE A 91 10.39 -6.16 0.18
C PHE A 91 9.97 -7.21 -0.86
N LEU A 92 10.44 -8.46 -0.75
CA LEU A 92 10.12 -9.57 -1.67
C LEU A 92 8.61 -9.83 -1.81
N ASP A 93 7.84 -9.61 -0.74
CA ASP A 93 6.39 -9.77 -0.76
C ASP A 93 5.66 -8.58 -1.38
N MET A 94 6.30 -7.41 -1.49
CA MET A 94 5.65 -6.18 -1.97
C MET A 94 5.37 -6.19 -3.47
N THR A 95 6.21 -6.84 -4.28
CA THR A 95 5.92 -7.02 -5.72
C THR A 95 4.69 -7.90 -5.90
N HIS A 96 4.58 -9.01 -5.15
CA HIS A 96 3.37 -9.83 -5.17
C HIS A 96 2.14 -9.04 -4.70
N PHE A 97 2.25 -8.25 -3.63
CA PHE A 97 1.13 -7.41 -3.18
C PHE A 97 0.74 -6.34 -4.20
N ALA A 98 1.69 -5.71 -4.88
CA ALA A 98 1.43 -4.73 -5.93
C ALA A 98 0.56 -5.34 -7.05
N ASP A 99 0.83 -6.59 -7.44
CA ASP A 99 0.05 -7.28 -8.48
C ASP A 99 -1.42 -7.49 -8.10
N HIS A 100 -1.73 -7.66 -6.81
CA HIS A 100 -3.12 -7.78 -6.36
C HIS A 100 -3.92 -6.50 -6.58
N PHE A 101 -3.32 -5.33 -6.42
CA PHE A 101 -3.95 -4.03 -6.70
C PHE A 101 -4.15 -3.77 -8.20
N ARG A 102 -3.50 -4.57 -9.07
CA ARG A 102 -3.64 -4.46 -10.54
C ARG A 102 -4.77 -5.31 -11.10
N VAL A 103 -5.36 -6.20 -10.30
CA VAL A 103 -6.43 -7.08 -10.77
C VAL A 103 -7.75 -6.28 -10.84
N LYS A 104 -8.41 -6.31 -12.00
CA LYS A 104 -9.75 -5.75 -12.16
C LYS A 104 -10.80 -6.80 -11.75
N PRO A 105 -11.80 -6.44 -10.92
CA PRO A 105 -12.91 -7.35 -10.61
C PRO A 105 -14.05 -7.33 -11.63
N PHE A 106 -13.98 -6.45 -12.65
CA PHE A 106 -15.08 -6.14 -13.58
C PHE A 106 -14.72 -6.36 -15.05
#